data_AF-A0A558AW17-F1
#
_entry.id   AF-A0A558AW17-F1
#
_cell.length_a   1.000
_cell.length_b   1.000
_cell.length_c   1.000
_cell.angle_alpha   90.00
_cell.angle_beta   90.00
_cell.angle_gamma   90.00
#
_symmetry.space_group_name_H-M   'P 1'
#
loop_
_entity.id
_entity.type
_entity.pdbx_description
1 polymer ?
#
loop_
_entity_poly.entity_id
_entity_poly.type
_entity_poly.pdbx_seq_one_letter_code
_entity_poly.pdbx_strand_id
1 'polypeptide(L)'
;MTQGGRGPMNRYELDAALREAGVPEAEYLIPGVSSPGTPRLDSYHVLRETGDGWLVSVWERGVEEPVRRFGSEEAACRHLYEHLTRRAPEPPPGSAETLAELAEHREEIQRRAWEQYHRARRDHD
;
A
#
# COMPACT_ATOMS: atom_id res chain seq x y z
N MET A 1 -25.05 16.82 -11.12
CA MET A 1 -24.53 17.71 -10.05
C MET A 1 -24.89 17.05 -8.72
N THR A 2 -23.94 16.32 -8.14
CA THR A 2 -24.03 15.63 -6.85
C THR A 2 -22.65 15.83 -6.23
N GLN A 3 -22.46 16.90 -5.44
CA GLN A 3 -22.61 16.93 -3.97
C GLN A 3 -21.43 16.18 -3.30
N GLY A 4 -20.57 16.77 -2.48
CA GLY A 4 -20.44 18.12 -1.95
C GLY A 4 -18.96 18.38 -1.63
N GLY A 5 -18.62 19.60 -1.21
CA GLY A 5 -17.32 19.86 -0.61
C GLY A 5 -17.13 18.87 0.53
N ARG A 6 -16.21 17.91 0.37
CA ARG A 6 -15.71 17.11 1.48
C ARG A 6 -15.29 18.15 2.52
N GLY A 7 -15.92 18.13 3.68
CA GLY A 7 -15.50 18.99 4.80
C GLY A 7 -14.01 18.83 5.06
N PRO A 8 -13.39 19.72 5.84
CA PRO A 8 -11.95 19.79 5.97
C PRO A 8 -11.35 18.43 6.28
N MET A 9 -10.60 17.89 5.32
CA MET A 9 -10.01 16.56 5.41
C MET A 9 -8.76 16.66 6.29
N ASN A 10 -8.87 16.11 7.50
CA ASN A 10 -7.78 16.09 8.47
C ASN A 10 -7.01 14.76 8.39
N ARG A 11 -5.87 14.67 9.06
CA ARG A 11 -4.99 13.48 9.10
C ARG A 11 -5.69 12.18 9.51
N TYR A 12 -6.70 12.26 10.38
CA TYR A 12 -7.51 11.11 10.81
C TYR A 12 -8.50 10.67 9.71
N GLU A 13 -9.19 11.63 9.10
CA GLU A 13 -10.11 11.39 7.99
C GLU A 13 -9.37 10.85 6.76
N LEU A 14 -8.12 11.27 6.58
CA LEU A 14 -7.23 10.75 5.55
C LEU A 14 -6.91 9.27 5.77
N ASP A 15 -6.50 8.88 6.97
CA ASP A 15 -6.20 7.48 7.25
C ASP A 15 -7.43 6.59 7.05
N ALA A 16 -8.60 7.00 7.56
CA ALA A 16 -9.85 6.30 7.34
C ALA A 16 -10.15 6.15 5.83
N ALA A 17 -10.06 7.24 5.07
CA ALA A 17 -10.32 7.23 3.64
C ALA A 17 -9.33 6.36 2.84
N LEU A 18 -8.06 6.33 3.23
CA LEU A 18 -7.03 5.49 2.59
C LEU A 18 -7.30 4.01 2.85
N ARG A 19 -7.67 3.66 4.09
CA ARG A 19 -8.08 2.30 4.46
C ARG A 19 -9.32 1.86 3.68
N GLU A 20 -10.33 2.72 3.58
CA GLU A 20 -11.55 2.45 2.79
C GLU A 20 -11.25 2.28 1.30
N ALA A 21 -10.26 3.02 0.78
CA ALA A 21 -9.80 2.89 -0.60
C ALA A 21 -8.88 1.66 -0.83
N GLY A 22 -8.58 0.88 0.21
CA GLY A 22 -7.72 -0.31 0.12
C GLY A 22 -6.22 0.00 0.03
N VAL A 23 -5.80 1.23 0.36
CA VAL A 23 -4.39 1.59 0.38
C VAL A 23 -3.72 0.96 1.61
N PRO A 24 -2.63 0.19 1.44
CA PRO A 24 -1.94 -0.42 2.57
C PRO A 24 -1.26 0.65 3.44
N GLU A 25 -1.39 0.52 4.77
CA GLU A 25 -0.70 1.40 5.74
C GLU A 25 0.82 1.43 5.55
N ALA A 26 1.42 0.43 4.89
CA ALA A 26 2.84 0.39 4.58
C ALA A 26 3.30 1.44 3.56
N GLU A 27 2.39 1.99 2.74
CA GLU A 27 2.68 2.99 1.69
C GLU A 27 2.65 4.44 2.19
N TYR A 28 2.12 4.69 3.39
CA TYR A 28 2.02 6.03 3.94
C TYR A 28 2.31 6.08 5.44
N LEU A 29 2.86 7.20 5.90
CA LEU A 29 3.15 7.49 7.28
C LEU A 29 2.57 8.85 7.65
N ILE A 30 1.61 8.81 8.57
CA ILE A 30 0.97 9.98 9.15
C ILE A 30 1.31 9.98 10.65
N PRO A 31 2.17 10.89 11.13
CA PRO A 31 2.54 10.98 12.54
C PRO A 31 1.30 11.13 13.43
N GLY A 32 1.21 10.29 14.46
CA GLY A 32 0.10 10.30 15.44
C GLY A 32 -1.17 9.58 14.98
N VAL A 33 -1.25 9.11 13.74
CA VAL A 33 -2.41 8.38 13.20
C VAL A 33 -2.04 6.97 12.76
N SER A 34 -0.95 6.82 12.01
CA SER A 34 -0.52 5.51 11.53
C SER A 34 -0.06 4.62 12.68
N SER A 35 -0.43 3.34 12.58
CA SER A 35 -0.08 2.33 13.58
C SER A 35 1.44 2.20 13.74
N PRO A 36 1.99 2.31 14.97
CA PRO A 36 3.41 2.08 15.21
C PRO A 36 3.72 0.59 15.02
N GLY A 37 4.72 0.27 14.19
CA GLY A 37 5.17 -1.11 13.97
C GLY A 37 4.74 -1.77 12.66
N THR A 38 3.94 -1.10 11.82
CA THR A 38 3.64 -1.62 10.48
C THR A 38 4.92 -1.67 9.64
N PRO A 39 5.29 -2.84 9.06
CA PRO A 39 6.44 -2.94 8.17
C PRO A 39 6.22 -2.02 6.98
N ARG A 40 7.17 -1.10 6.76
CA ARG A 40 7.12 -0.12 5.67
C ARG A 40 7.71 -0.72 4.40
N LEU A 41 7.18 -0.31 3.26
CA LEU A 41 7.80 -0.63 1.97
C LEU A 41 9.12 0.13 1.81
N ASP A 42 9.93 -0.27 0.83
CA ASP A 42 11.11 0.49 0.42
C ASP A 42 10.78 1.90 -0.07
N SER A 43 9.52 2.15 -0.46
CA SER A 43 8.99 3.46 -0.87
C SER A 43 7.69 3.78 -0.12
N TYR A 44 7.65 4.82 0.71
CA TYR A 44 6.43 5.27 1.40
C TYR A 44 6.34 6.80 1.50
N HIS A 45 5.12 7.33 1.48
CA HIS A 45 4.88 8.77 1.61
C HIS A 45 4.78 9.18 3.07
N VAL A 46 5.36 10.31 3.44
CA VAL A 46 5.33 10.86 4.79
C VAL A 46 4.63 12.21 4.75
N LEU A 47 3.59 12.35 5.56
CA LEU A 47 2.92 13.62 5.78
C LEU A 47 3.43 14.22 7.10
N ARG A 48 4.17 15.33 7.05
CA ARG A 48 4.73 15.96 8.26
C ARG A 48 4.21 17.39 8.42
N GLU A 49 3.79 17.72 9.63
CA GLU A 49 3.53 19.10 10.04
C GLU A 49 4.86 19.85 10.23
N THR A 50 4.93 21.05 9.68
CA THR A 50 6.09 21.95 9.73
C THR A 50 5.62 23.31 10.26
N GLY A 51 6.52 24.12 10.83
CA GLY A 51 6.15 25.40 11.46
C GLY A 51 5.34 26.37 10.58
N ASP A 52 5.48 26.26 9.24
CA ASP A 52 4.81 27.12 8.25
C ASP A 52 3.72 26.38 7.44
N GLY A 53 3.39 25.14 7.79
CA GLY A 53 2.40 24.34 7.05
C GLY A 53 2.70 22.86 7.03
N TRP A 54 2.43 22.19 5.92
CA TRP A 54 2.51 20.74 5.78
C TRP A 54 3.45 20.35 4.66
N LEU A 55 4.35 19.41 4.93
CA LEU A 55 5.26 18.84 3.96
C LEU A 55 4.84 17.40 3.67
N VAL A 56 4.63 17.11 2.39
CA VAL A 56 4.59 15.75 1.86
C VAL A 56 6.00 15.43 1.35
N SER A 57 6.61 14.41 1.92
CA SER A 57 7.85 13.80 1.43
C SER A 57 7.60 12.34 1.05
N VAL A 58 8.49 11.79 0.25
CA VAL A 58 8.56 10.36 -0.02
C VAL A 58 9.86 9.84 0.56
N TRP A 59 9.81 8.69 1.22
CA TRP A 59 10.98 7.99 1.68
C TRP A 59 11.21 6.81 0.76
N GLU A 60 12.32 6.80 0.04
CA GLU A 60 12.66 5.78 -0.93
C GLU A 60 14.07 5.25 -0.65
N ARG A 61 14.17 3.95 -0.31
CA ARG A 61 15.42 3.19 -0.23
C ARG A 61 16.50 3.86 0.64
N GLY A 62 16.12 4.50 1.74
CA GLY A 62 17.06 5.19 2.63
C GLY A 62 17.05 6.72 2.54
N VAL A 63 16.37 7.30 1.55
CA VAL A 63 16.43 8.74 1.25
C VAL A 63 15.05 9.38 1.43
N GLU A 64 14.99 10.48 2.19
CA GLU A 64 13.77 11.31 2.30
C GLU A 64 13.83 12.43 1.25
N GLU A 65 12.91 12.41 0.28
CA GLU A 65 12.79 13.42 -0.75
C GLU A 65 11.53 14.28 -0.55
N PRO A 66 11.65 15.62 -0.46
CA PRO A 66 10.49 16.49 -0.33
C PRO A 66 9.71 16.54 -1.65
N VAL A 67 8.45 16.09 -1.63
CA VAL A 67 7.58 16.10 -2.81
C VAL A 67 6.94 17.48 -2.97
N ARG A 68 6.27 17.96 -1.92
CA ARG A 68 5.52 19.22 -1.99
C ARG A 68 5.21 19.78 -0.61
N ARG A 69 5.28 21.11 -0.48
CA ARG A 69 4.82 21.86 0.69
C ARG A 69 3.46 22.49 0.44
N PHE A 70 2.63 22.51 1.47
CA PHE A 70 1.28 23.05 1.48
C PHE A 70 1.12 24.00 2.66
N GLY A 71 0.35 25.07 2.49
CA GLY A 71 0.03 25.99 3.58
C GLY A 71 -1.09 25.51 4.50
N SER A 72 -1.66 24.33 4.26
CA SER A 72 -2.83 23.84 5.00
C SER A 72 -2.85 22.31 5.06
N GLU A 73 -3.33 21.76 6.18
CA GLU A 73 -3.47 20.31 6.41
C GLU A 73 -4.34 19.69 5.32
N GLU A 74 -5.49 20.30 5.05
CA GLU A 74 -6.47 19.82 4.06
C GLU A 74 -5.87 19.67 2.66
N ALA A 75 -5.07 20.64 2.23
CA ALA A 75 -4.47 20.62 0.91
C ALA A 75 -3.43 19.49 0.77
N ALA A 76 -2.65 19.25 1.83
CA ALA A 76 -1.69 18.16 1.87
C ALA A 76 -2.39 16.79 1.95
N CYS A 77 -3.41 16.66 2.79
CA CYS A 77 -4.17 15.42 2.93
C CYS A 77 -4.90 15.05 1.65
N ARG A 78 -5.57 16.03 1.00
CA ARG A 78 -6.24 15.79 -0.28
C ARG A 78 -5.25 15.38 -1.37
N HIS A 79 -4.12 16.06 -1.47
CA HIS A 79 -3.09 15.71 -2.45
C HIS A 79 -2.55 14.29 -2.24
N LEU A 80 -2.25 13.93 -0.99
CA LEU A 80 -1.76 12.60 -0.66
C LEU A 80 -2.81 11.52 -0.95
N TYR A 81 -4.08 11.76 -0.60
CA TYR A 81 -5.20 10.88 -0.93
C TYR A 81 -5.32 10.66 -2.44
N GLU A 82 -5.39 11.72 -3.23
CA GLU A 82 -5.48 11.62 -4.69
C GLU A 82 -4.27 10.90 -5.30
N HIS A 83 -3.06 11.13 -4.76
CA HIS A 83 -1.86 10.47 -5.24
C HIS A 83 -1.87 8.96 -4.97
N LEU A 84 -2.20 8.56 -3.74
CA LEU A 84 -2.21 7.16 -3.33
C LEU A 84 -3.38 6.39 -3.92
N THR A 85 -4.57 6.99 -4.03
CA THR A 85 -5.74 6.33 -4.63
C THR A 85 -5.66 6.24 -6.14
N ARG A 86 -4.99 7.19 -6.82
CA ARG A 86 -4.70 7.06 -8.26
C ARG A 86 -3.69 5.96 -8.55
N ARG A 87 -2.79 5.68 -7.60
CA ARG A 87 -1.73 4.68 -7.72
C ARG A 87 -2.17 3.31 -7.21
N ALA A 88 -3.08 3.26 -6.24
CA ALA A 88 -3.65 2.03 -5.73
C ALA A 88 -4.26 1.29 -6.90
N PRO A 89 -3.72 0.12 -7.29
CA PRO A 89 -4.49 -0.74 -8.15
C PRO A 89 -5.73 -1.12 -7.33
N GLU A 90 -6.90 -0.74 -7.82
CA GLU A 90 -8.10 -1.54 -7.56
C GLU A 90 -7.67 -3.01 -7.75
N PRO A 91 -7.82 -3.90 -6.75
CA PRO A 91 -7.63 -5.31 -7.03
C PRO A 91 -8.61 -5.60 -8.18
N PRO A 92 -8.14 -5.98 -9.38
CA PRO A 92 -9.04 -6.17 -10.50
C PRO A 92 -10.12 -7.16 -10.05
N PRO A 93 -11.40 -6.95 -10.41
CA PRO A 93 -12.41 -7.97 -10.19
C PRO A 93 -11.96 -9.23 -10.91
N GLY A 94 -11.45 -10.20 -10.14
CA GLY A 94 -10.68 -11.34 -10.65
C GLY A 94 -9.37 -11.64 -9.89
N SER A 95 -8.80 -10.71 -9.11
CA SER A 95 -7.53 -10.96 -8.38
C SER A 95 -7.62 -12.04 -7.30
N ALA A 96 -8.78 -12.21 -6.65
CA ALA A 96 -9.01 -13.35 -5.75
C ALA A 96 -9.03 -14.69 -6.52
N GLU A 97 -9.59 -14.68 -7.73
CA GLU A 97 -9.63 -15.84 -8.63
C GLU A 97 -8.25 -16.11 -9.24
N THR A 98 -7.48 -15.07 -9.59
CA THR A 98 -6.12 -15.18 -10.14
C THR A 98 -5.12 -15.65 -9.08
N LEU A 99 -5.27 -15.25 -7.80
CA LEU A 99 -4.46 -15.77 -6.69
C LEU A 99 -4.79 -17.24 -6.40
N ALA A 100 -6.05 -17.65 -6.51
CA ALA A 100 -6.45 -19.05 -6.42
C ALA A 100 -5.86 -19.87 -7.59
N GLU A 101 -6.00 -19.40 -8.83
CA GLU A 101 -5.42 -20.05 -10.02
C GLU A 101 -3.88 -20.18 -9.94
N LEU A 102 -3.19 -19.15 -9.43
CA LEU A 102 -1.74 -19.19 -9.19
C LEU A 102 -1.34 -20.13 -8.05
N ALA A 103 -2.17 -20.26 -7.00
CA ALA A 103 -1.97 -21.22 -5.93
C ALA A 103 -2.13 -22.66 -6.44
N GLU A 104 -3.14 -22.92 -7.28
CA GLU A 104 -3.35 -24.21 -7.93
C GLU A 104 -2.19 -24.57 -8.87
N HIS A 105 -1.67 -23.59 -9.64
CA HIS A 105 -0.51 -23.80 -10.51
C HIS A 105 0.78 -24.16 -9.73
N ARG A 106 0.93 -23.62 -8.51
CA ARG A 106 2.04 -23.92 -7.60
C ARG A 106 1.97 -25.34 -7.02
N GLU A 107 0.77 -25.82 -6.70
CA GLU A 107 0.55 -27.17 -6.17
C GLU A 107 0.86 -28.27 -7.21
N GLU A 108 0.57 -28.00 -8.49
CA GLU A 108 0.87 -28.94 -9.57
C GLU A 108 2.40 -29.07 -9.82
N ILE A 109 3.12 -27.96 -9.71
CA ILE A 109 4.60 -27.96 -9.78
C ILE A 109 5.20 -28.73 -8.59
N GLN A 110 4.65 -28.57 -7.38
CA GLN A 110 5.09 -29.29 -6.18
C GLN A 110 4.82 -30.80 -6.27
N ARG A 111 3.68 -31.22 -6.83
CA ARG A 111 3.31 -32.63 -7.03
C ARG A 111 4.27 -33.34 -8.01
N ARG A 112 4.56 -32.70 -9.15
CA ARG A 112 5.49 -33.24 -10.17
C ARG A 112 6.92 -33.38 -9.66
N ALA A 113 7.33 -32.51 -8.74
CA ALA A 113 8.64 -32.60 -8.08
C ALA A 113 8.70 -33.78 -7.08
N TRP A 114 7.62 -34.04 -6.35
CA TRP A 114 7.56 -35.13 -5.36
C TRP A 114 7.50 -36.52 -6.00
N GLU A 115 6.76 -36.68 -7.10
CA GLU A 115 6.70 -37.94 -7.87
C GLU A 115 8.05 -38.32 -8.49
N GLN A 116 8.82 -37.34 -8.98
CA GLN A 116 10.18 -37.58 -9.50
C GLN A 116 11.16 -37.98 -8.40
N TYR A 117 11.10 -37.33 -7.23
CA TYR A 117 11.91 -37.70 -6.07
C TYR A 117 11.59 -39.12 -5.57
N HIS A 118 10.32 -39.51 -5.55
CA HIS A 118 9.89 -40.81 -5.03
C HIS A 118 10.09 -41.98 -6.02
N ARG A 119 10.21 -41.69 -7.34
CA ARG A 119 10.64 -42.65 -8.37
C ARG A 119 12.14 -42.93 -8.27
N ALA A 120 12.96 -41.89 -8.14
CA ALA A 120 14.42 -42.03 -8.03
C ALA A 120 14.85 -42.80 -6.76
N ARG A 121 14.09 -42.68 -5.67
CA ARG A 121 14.35 -43.41 -4.42
C ARG A 121 14.00 -44.90 -4.46
N ARG A 122 13.18 -45.35 -5.42
CA ARG A 122 12.84 -46.78 -5.60
C ARG A 122 13.80 -47.53 -6.53
N ASP A 123 14.69 -46.81 -7.21
CA ASP A 123 15.66 -47.35 -8.18
C ASP A 123 17.07 -47.54 -7.56
N HIS A 124 17.20 -47.29 -6.25
CA HIS A 124 18.46 -47.35 -5.50
C HIS A 124 18.40 -48.33 -4.30
N ASP A 125 17.52 -49.34 -4.36
CA ASP A 125 17.54 -50.49 -3.44
C ASP A 125 17.83 -51.77 -4.24
#